data_AF-A0A6N9HH27-F1
#
_entry.id   AF-A0A6N9HH27-F1
#
_cell.length_a   1.000
_cell.length_b   1.000
_cell.length_c   1.000
_cell.angle_alpha   90.00
_cell.angle_beta   90.00
_cell.angle_gamma   90.00
#
_symmetry.space_group_name_H-M   'P 1'
#
loop_
_entity.id
_entity.type
_entity.pdbx_description
1 polymer ?
#
loop_
_entity_poly.entity_id
_entity_poly.type
_entity_poly.pdbx_seq_one_letter_code
_entity_poly.pdbx_strand_id
1 'polypeptide(L)'
;MQSIPAILLSCLAAALLAGCGGGNEQPAPGARTAAHGAPQGAPAIDYQEVVQQLYVAYFGRAADTGGLANFTAQMEALGAPVAIQDLNFAYTNNASVRALIDSFGNSAESAALYSGDNEAFLIAIYANVLNRVPDAEGKAYWLAALNGGGLTRARASFTIMAGALINTSAQGLLDAQLVRNRIAVARAFTSALDTQAEAGAYSGDAAAAAVRGMLAGVTAASDPNAYGPIIDATIAQLLAAAVPSFDTVRGIVQARCLACHAGAGAPNGVRLDSDAGIRNRAPDIYLQVVVLQAMPLGNQTGMTNAERDIIKRWFEGGTP
;
A
#
# COMPACT_ATOMS: atom_id res chain seq x y z
N MET A 1 -12.06 43.36 43.68
CA MET A 1 -13.30 43.03 44.42
C MET A 1 -14.16 42.21 43.46
N GLN A 2 -13.86 40.91 43.29
CA GLN A 2 -14.56 39.78 43.92
C GLN A 2 -16.09 39.88 43.80
N SER A 3 -16.70 39.02 42.97
CA SER A 3 -17.58 37.92 43.41
C SER A 3 -18.24 37.17 42.24
N ILE A 4 -17.94 35.86 42.15
CA ILE A 4 -18.75 34.74 41.62
C ILE A 4 -19.53 34.19 42.86
N PRO A 5 -20.74 33.54 42.85
CA PRO A 5 -21.24 32.49 41.92
C PRO A 5 -22.77 32.48 41.62
N ALA A 6 -23.21 31.59 40.70
CA ALA A 6 -24.24 30.57 40.96
C ALA A 6 -24.44 29.63 39.75
N ILE A 7 -24.22 28.34 40.00
CA ILE A 7 -24.52 27.18 39.17
C ILE A 7 -26.00 26.84 39.36
N LEU A 8 -26.73 26.47 38.30
CA LEU A 8 -27.91 25.59 38.44
C LEU A 8 -28.11 24.70 37.20
N LEU A 9 -27.99 23.42 37.51
CA LEU A 9 -28.23 22.19 36.78
C LEU A 9 -29.72 22.04 36.39
N SER A 10 -30.02 21.56 35.18
CA SER A 10 -31.25 20.77 34.95
C SER A 10 -31.15 19.95 33.65
N CYS A 11 -30.81 18.67 33.83
CA CYS A 11 -31.12 17.61 32.89
C CYS A 11 -32.62 17.24 33.04
N LEU A 12 -33.33 17.04 31.94
CA LEU A 12 -34.61 16.34 31.95
C LEU A 12 -34.56 15.23 30.90
N ALA A 13 -34.61 13.99 31.39
CA ALA A 13 -34.85 12.78 30.62
C ALA A 13 -36.21 12.21 31.03
N ALA A 14 -37.06 11.85 30.07
CA ALA A 14 -38.17 10.91 30.26
C ALA A 14 -38.80 10.51 28.91
N ALA A 15 -38.70 9.23 28.57
CA ALA A 15 -39.71 8.43 27.85
C ALA A 15 -39.18 6.98 27.80
N LEU A 16 -39.57 6.10 28.73
CA LEU A 16 -40.81 5.28 28.80
C LEU A 16 -40.52 3.83 28.38
N LEU A 17 -40.66 2.94 29.38
CA LEU A 17 -40.47 1.49 29.33
C LEU A 17 -41.78 0.75 28.98
N ALA A 18 -41.58 -0.51 28.59
CA ALA A 18 -42.37 -1.71 28.88
C ALA A 18 -43.51 -2.11 27.94
N GLY A 19 -43.23 -3.18 27.17
CA GLY A 19 -44.21 -4.20 26.80
C GLY A 19 -43.81 -5.53 27.45
N CYS A 20 -44.73 -6.11 28.22
CA CYS A 20 -44.62 -7.41 28.90
C CYS A 20 -45.17 -8.56 28.04
N GLY A 21 -44.70 -9.78 28.33
CA GLY A 21 -45.38 -11.06 28.06
C GLY A 21 -44.43 -12.09 27.43
N GLY A 22 -44.27 -13.33 27.89
CA GLY A 22 -44.88 -14.12 28.97
C GLY A 22 -44.56 -15.62 28.71
N GLY A 23 -44.66 -16.46 29.74
CA GLY A 23 -44.86 -17.92 29.60
C GLY A 23 -43.65 -18.84 29.79
N ASN A 24 -43.64 -19.58 30.91
CA ASN A 24 -42.83 -20.77 31.17
C ASN A 24 -43.53 -22.04 30.65
N GLU A 25 -42.87 -22.84 29.81
CA GLU A 25 -43.21 -24.26 29.53
C GLU A 25 -41.92 -25.07 29.31
N GLN A 26 -41.88 -26.31 29.82
CA GLN A 26 -40.77 -27.27 29.77
C GLN A 26 -41.39 -28.68 29.54
N PRO A 27 -40.71 -29.68 28.91
CA PRO A 27 -40.80 -29.98 27.48
C PRO A 27 -41.37 -31.40 27.20
N ALA A 28 -41.57 -31.76 25.92
CA ALA A 28 -41.80 -33.14 25.48
C ALA A 28 -40.56 -33.72 24.75
N PRO A 29 -40.27 -35.04 24.85
CA PRO A 29 -39.02 -35.63 24.40
C PRO A 29 -39.10 -36.07 22.93
N GLY A 30 -38.08 -35.79 22.14
CA GLY A 30 -38.00 -36.32 20.79
C GLY A 30 -36.88 -35.75 19.93
N ALA A 31 -35.74 -36.44 19.96
CA ALA A 31 -34.82 -36.64 18.84
C ALA A 31 -34.24 -35.41 18.11
N ARG A 32 -32.97 -35.11 18.37
CA ARG A 32 -31.81 -35.45 17.50
C ARG A 32 -30.59 -34.72 18.04
N THR A 33 -29.47 -35.44 18.08
CA THR A 33 -28.15 -34.97 18.51
C THR A 33 -27.73 -33.71 17.75
N ALA A 34 -27.75 -32.55 18.42
CA ALA A 34 -26.98 -31.39 17.99
C ALA A 34 -25.57 -31.52 18.56
N ALA A 35 -24.60 -31.75 17.68
CA ALA A 35 -23.20 -31.62 17.99
C ALA A 35 -22.95 -30.23 18.61
N HIS A 36 -22.17 -30.19 19.68
CA HIS A 36 -21.68 -28.95 20.27
C HIS A 36 -20.96 -28.15 19.18
N GLY A 37 -21.60 -27.08 18.71
CA GLY A 37 -20.91 -26.04 17.96
C GLY A 37 -19.84 -25.46 18.87
N ALA A 38 -18.59 -25.55 18.44
CA ALA A 38 -17.52 -24.76 19.03
C ALA A 38 -17.96 -23.29 19.10
N PRO A 39 -17.57 -22.53 20.14
CA PRO A 39 -17.85 -21.10 20.17
C PRO A 39 -17.25 -20.47 18.92
N GLN A 40 -18.10 -19.95 18.04
CA GLN A 40 -17.70 -19.10 16.94
C GLN A 40 -16.95 -17.92 17.57
N GLY A 41 -15.64 -17.84 17.33
CA GLY A 41 -14.81 -16.75 17.84
C GLY A 41 -15.41 -15.41 17.43
N ALA A 42 -15.21 -14.37 18.25
CA ALA A 42 -15.58 -13.01 17.89
C ALA A 42 -15.04 -12.68 16.48
N PRO A 43 -15.79 -11.92 15.65
CA PRO A 43 -15.33 -11.55 14.32
C PRO A 43 -13.96 -10.88 14.42
N ALA A 44 -13.03 -11.29 13.55
CA ALA A 44 -11.70 -10.69 13.48
C ALA A 44 -11.82 -9.18 13.26
N ILE A 45 -11.02 -8.40 13.99
CA ILE A 45 -10.97 -6.95 13.85
C ILE A 45 -10.30 -6.61 12.50
N ASP A 46 -11.00 -5.91 11.62
CA ASP A 46 -10.50 -5.54 10.29
C ASP A 46 -9.67 -4.24 10.35
N TYR A 47 -8.35 -4.37 10.29
CA TYR A 47 -7.41 -3.25 10.18
C TYR A 47 -7.12 -2.83 8.74
N GLN A 48 -7.61 -3.55 7.73
CA GLN A 48 -7.23 -3.30 6.33
C GLN A 48 -7.65 -1.90 5.88
N GLU A 49 -8.82 -1.44 6.31
CA GLU A 49 -9.32 -0.12 5.92
C GLU A 49 -8.43 1.00 6.47
N VAL A 50 -8.09 0.99 7.77
CA VAL A 50 -7.25 2.04 8.36
C VAL A 50 -5.82 2.00 7.84
N VAL A 51 -5.28 0.82 7.55
CA VAL A 51 -3.95 0.72 6.93
C VAL A 51 -3.97 1.28 5.51
N GLN A 52 -4.99 0.97 4.71
CA GLN A 52 -5.13 1.58 3.38
C GLN A 52 -5.32 3.09 3.46
N GLN A 53 -6.08 3.58 4.44
CA GLN A 53 -6.21 5.01 4.70
C GLN A 53 -4.86 5.67 5.02
N LEU A 54 -4.00 5.02 5.81
CA LEU A 54 -2.65 5.51 6.10
C LEU A 54 -1.75 5.55 4.85
N TYR A 55 -1.74 4.49 4.04
CA TYR A 55 -0.98 4.43 2.80
C TYR A 55 -1.46 5.46 1.76
N VAL A 56 -2.77 5.59 1.58
CA VAL A 56 -3.35 6.57 0.65
C VAL A 56 -3.12 7.98 1.15
N ALA A 57 -3.32 8.26 2.44
CA ALA A 57 -3.08 9.59 3.00
C ALA A 57 -1.62 10.02 2.83
N TYR A 58 -0.69 9.15 3.24
CA TYR A 58 0.72 9.50 3.33
C TYR A 58 1.47 9.34 2.00
N PHE A 59 1.23 8.27 1.23
CA PHE A 59 1.98 8.00 -0.01
C PHE A 59 1.15 8.20 -1.29
N GLY A 60 -0.16 8.42 -1.18
CA GLY A 60 -1.05 8.57 -2.34
C GLY A 60 -1.28 7.29 -3.14
N ARG A 61 -0.85 6.12 -2.62
CA ARG A 61 -0.94 4.82 -3.29
C ARG A 61 -1.59 3.78 -2.38
N ALA A 62 -2.08 2.69 -2.97
CA ALA A 62 -2.54 1.52 -2.21
C ALA A 62 -1.36 0.82 -1.53
N ALA A 63 -1.59 0.18 -0.38
CA ALA A 63 -0.58 -0.67 0.24
C ALA A 63 -0.22 -1.85 -0.69
N ASP A 64 1.04 -2.26 -0.72
CA ASP A 64 1.40 -3.57 -1.29
C ASP A 64 0.94 -4.69 -0.35
N THR A 65 0.85 -5.93 -0.83
CA THR A 65 0.30 -7.06 -0.05
C THR A 65 1.11 -7.33 1.21
N GLY A 66 2.44 -7.23 1.14
CA GLY A 66 3.33 -7.40 2.28
C GLY A 66 3.22 -6.25 3.28
N GLY A 67 3.22 -5.00 2.80
CA GLY A 67 3.05 -3.80 3.60
C GLY A 67 1.72 -3.79 4.35
N LEU A 68 0.62 -4.13 3.66
CA LEU A 68 -0.71 -4.26 4.26
C LEU A 68 -0.69 -5.29 5.39
N ALA A 69 -0.26 -6.53 5.12
CA ALA A 69 -0.25 -7.60 6.10
C ALA A 69 0.62 -7.28 7.33
N ASN A 70 1.80 -6.69 7.11
CA ASN A 70 2.71 -6.32 8.19
C ASN A 70 2.16 -5.17 9.04
N PHE A 71 1.55 -4.16 8.44
CA PHE A 71 0.97 -3.05 9.19
C PHE A 71 -0.28 -3.46 9.95
N THR A 72 -1.17 -4.27 9.36
CA THR A 72 -2.36 -4.78 10.06
C THR A 72 -1.96 -5.60 11.29
N ALA A 73 -0.98 -6.49 11.15
CA ALA A 73 -0.50 -7.31 12.28
C ALA A 73 0.12 -6.46 13.40
N GLN A 74 0.87 -5.40 13.06
CA GLN A 74 1.43 -4.50 14.06
C GLN A 74 0.36 -3.64 14.74
N MET A 75 -0.64 -3.15 14.00
CA MET A 75 -1.75 -2.41 14.59
C MET A 75 -2.57 -3.30 15.54
N GLU A 76 -2.84 -4.54 15.15
CA GLU A 76 -3.52 -5.53 15.99
C GLU A 76 -2.73 -5.81 17.28
N ALA A 77 -1.44 -6.11 17.16
CA ALA A 77 -0.57 -6.38 18.31
C ALA A 77 -0.49 -5.21 19.30
N LEU A 78 -0.66 -3.97 18.82
CA LEU A 78 -0.66 -2.77 19.65
C LEU A 78 -2.03 -2.41 20.22
N GLY A 79 -3.10 -3.12 19.84
CA GLY A 79 -4.47 -2.73 20.16
C GLY A 79 -4.80 -1.33 19.64
N ALA A 80 -4.28 -0.97 18.46
CA ALA A 80 -4.55 0.31 17.83
C ALA A 80 -6.02 0.40 17.40
N PRO A 81 -6.59 1.60 17.22
CA PRO A 81 -7.96 1.73 16.72
C PRO A 81 -8.04 1.39 15.24
N VAL A 82 -9.18 0.82 14.83
CA VAL A 82 -9.54 0.60 13.42
C VAL A 82 -10.19 1.81 12.75
N ALA A 83 -10.67 2.78 13.52
CA ALA A 83 -11.19 4.03 12.98
C ALA A 83 -10.07 5.07 12.93
N ILE A 84 -9.86 5.69 11.76
CA ILE A 84 -8.82 6.72 11.60
C ILE A 84 -9.08 7.95 12.48
N GLN A 85 -10.34 8.21 12.85
CA GLN A 85 -10.72 9.27 13.78
C GLN A 85 -10.13 9.04 15.18
N ASP A 86 -10.15 7.80 15.65
CA ASP A 86 -9.64 7.43 16.99
C ASP A 86 -8.11 7.33 17.02
N LEU A 87 -7.48 7.19 15.85
CA LEU A 87 -6.03 7.06 15.73
C LEU A 87 -5.28 8.27 16.28
N ASN A 88 -5.85 9.47 16.24
CA ASN A 88 -5.21 10.67 16.80
C ASN A 88 -5.07 10.59 18.33
N PHE A 89 -6.08 10.01 19.00
CA PHE A 89 -6.03 9.77 20.44
C PHE A 89 -4.98 8.71 20.77
N ALA A 90 -4.98 7.59 20.05
CA ALA A 90 -4.01 6.52 20.22
C ALA A 90 -2.57 7.01 19.96
N TYR A 91 -2.35 7.77 18.88
CA TYR A 91 -1.05 8.37 18.55
C TYR A 91 -0.53 9.26 19.70
N THR A 92 -1.40 10.05 20.32
CA THR A 92 -1.01 10.95 21.42
C THR A 92 -0.61 10.18 22.67
N ASN A 93 -1.35 9.10 22.98
CA ASN A 93 -1.29 8.42 24.29
C ASN A 93 -0.53 7.09 24.28
N ASN A 94 -0.19 6.53 23.11
CA ASN A 94 0.52 5.28 22.97
C ASN A 94 1.80 5.49 22.14
N ALA A 95 2.96 5.40 22.80
CA ALA A 95 4.26 5.63 22.16
C ALA A 95 4.56 4.62 21.05
N SER A 96 4.12 3.37 21.17
CA SER A 96 4.33 2.35 20.15
C SER A 96 3.45 2.57 18.92
N VAL A 97 2.19 3.00 19.11
CA VAL A 97 1.33 3.41 17.98
C VAL A 97 1.93 4.61 17.27
N ARG A 98 2.40 5.62 18.00
CA ARG A 98 3.10 6.76 17.43
C ARG A 98 4.33 6.35 16.62
N ALA A 99 5.19 5.49 17.18
CA ALA A 99 6.38 5.00 16.49
C ALA A 99 6.03 4.25 15.20
N LEU A 100 4.97 3.42 15.22
CA LEU A 100 4.48 2.72 14.05
C LEU A 100 3.99 3.69 12.97
N ILE A 101 3.19 4.71 13.34
CA ILE A 101 2.70 5.71 12.39
C ILE A 101 3.84 6.58 11.85
N ASP A 102 4.76 7.03 12.70
CA ASP A 102 5.91 7.85 12.29
C ASP A 102 6.91 7.06 11.41
N SER A 103 6.86 5.73 11.40
CA SER A 103 7.70 4.90 10.51
C SER A 103 7.45 5.19 9.03
N PHE A 104 6.24 5.63 8.64
CA PHE A 104 5.97 6.13 7.29
C PHE A 104 6.90 7.28 6.93
N GLY A 105 7.04 8.26 7.83
CA GLY A 105 7.87 9.44 7.64
C GLY A 105 9.36 9.15 7.56
N ASN A 106 9.80 8.10 8.25
CA ASN A 106 11.20 7.66 8.31
C ASN A 106 11.57 6.63 7.22
N SER A 107 10.64 6.27 6.34
CA SER A 107 10.87 5.30 5.27
C SER A 107 11.72 5.86 4.13
N ALA A 108 12.39 4.97 3.40
CA ALA A 108 13.13 5.33 2.19
C ALA A 108 12.20 5.95 1.12
N GLU A 109 10.98 5.42 0.97
CA GLU A 109 9.98 5.98 0.05
C GLU A 109 9.60 7.42 0.45
N SER A 110 9.40 7.70 1.74
CA SER A 110 9.12 9.05 2.22
C SER A 110 10.26 10.01 1.89
N ALA A 111 11.51 9.58 2.07
CA ALA A 111 12.67 10.39 1.71
C ALA A 111 12.76 10.67 0.21
N ALA A 112 12.43 9.68 -0.63
CA ALA A 112 12.38 9.84 -2.09
C ALA A 112 11.23 10.73 -2.55
N LEU A 113 10.04 10.59 -1.93
CA LEU A 113 8.82 11.28 -2.32
C LEU A 113 8.74 12.72 -1.81
N TYR A 114 9.25 12.97 -0.60
CA TYR A 114 9.08 14.24 0.12
C TYR A 114 10.41 14.90 0.48
N SER A 115 11.29 15.06 -0.51
CA SER A 115 12.58 15.74 -0.38
C SER A 115 12.47 17.27 -0.19
N GLY A 116 11.27 17.84 -0.36
CA GLY A 116 10.99 19.26 -0.18
C GLY A 116 10.68 19.67 1.27
N ASP A 117 10.35 20.95 1.42
CA ASP A 117 9.91 21.51 2.70
C ASP A 117 8.50 21.04 3.10
N ASN A 118 8.02 21.53 4.25
CA ASN A 118 6.69 21.19 4.74
C ASN A 118 5.56 21.74 3.85
N GLU A 119 5.81 22.73 3.00
CA GLU A 119 4.83 23.25 2.05
C GLU A 119 4.65 22.33 0.87
N ALA A 120 5.74 21.90 0.24
CA ALA A 120 5.70 20.90 -0.82
C ALA A 120 5.05 19.59 -0.34
N PHE A 121 5.40 19.16 0.88
CA PHE A 121 4.76 18.02 1.53
C PHE A 121 3.26 18.23 1.70
N LEU A 122 2.83 19.35 2.29
CA LEU A 122 1.41 19.62 2.55
C LEU A 122 0.58 19.64 1.26
N ILE A 123 1.10 20.23 0.18
CA ILE A 123 0.44 20.24 -1.13
C ILE A 123 0.25 18.80 -1.64
N ALA A 124 1.26 17.95 -1.51
CA ALA A 124 1.16 16.54 -1.91
C ALA A 124 0.11 15.77 -1.09
N ILE A 125 0.06 15.97 0.23
CA ILE A 125 -0.97 15.35 1.08
C ILE A 125 -2.37 15.82 0.69
N TYR A 126 -2.55 17.11 0.42
CA TYR A 126 -3.82 17.65 -0.05
C TYR A 126 -4.23 17.06 -1.42
N ALA A 127 -3.30 16.82 -2.33
CA ALA A 127 -3.57 16.10 -3.57
C ALA A 127 -3.98 14.64 -3.30
N ASN A 128 -3.25 13.93 -2.44
CA ASN A 128 -3.49 12.53 -2.08
C ASN A 128 -4.85 12.30 -1.41
N VAL A 129 -5.28 13.22 -0.54
CA VAL A 129 -6.51 13.06 0.25
C VAL A 129 -7.70 13.77 -0.40
N LEU A 130 -7.52 14.99 -0.90
CA LEU A 130 -8.62 15.91 -1.25
C LEU A 130 -8.66 16.28 -2.74
N ASN A 131 -7.67 15.86 -3.53
CA ASN A 131 -7.55 16.20 -4.96
C ASN A 131 -7.66 17.70 -5.26
N ARG A 132 -7.14 18.53 -4.36
CA ARG A 132 -7.12 20.00 -4.48
C ARG A 132 -5.92 20.57 -3.77
N VAL A 133 -5.60 21.83 -4.01
CA VAL A 133 -4.63 22.58 -3.21
C VAL A 133 -5.27 23.06 -1.90
N PRO A 134 -4.49 23.23 -0.81
CA PRO A 134 -5.00 23.86 0.40
C PRO A 134 -5.39 25.32 0.13
N ASP A 135 -6.51 25.76 0.69
CA ASP A 135 -6.85 27.19 0.76
C ASP A 135 -5.87 27.94 1.67
N ALA A 136 -5.88 29.28 1.60
CA ALA A 136 -4.89 30.11 2.29
C ALA A 136 -4.92 29.92 3.82
N GLU A 137 -6.11 29.82 4.42
CA GLU A 137 -6.26 29.66 5.87
C GLU A 137 -5.83 28.27 6.33
N GLY A 138 -6.29 27.22 5.64
CA GLY A 138 -5.89 25.85 5.89
C GLY A 138 -4.38 25.66 5.73
N LYS A 139 -3.80 26.18 4.65
CA LYS A 139 -2.35 26.13 4.41
C LYS A 139 -1.58 26.77 5.58
N ALA A 140 -1.97 27.97 6.01
CA ALA A 140 -1.32 28.67 7.11
C ALA A 140 -1.39 27.88 8.43
N TYR A 141 -2.56 27.32 8.76
CA TYR A 141 -2.75 26.50 9.95
C TYR A 141 -1.83 25.27 9.96
N TRP A 142 -1.85 24.48 8.88
CA TRP A 142 -1.06 23.24 8.81
C TRP A 142 0.45 23.51 8.79
N LEU A 143 0.90 24.54 8.05
CA LEU A 143 2.30 24.91 8.01
C LEU A 143 2.82 25.40 9.36
N ALA A 144 2.03 26.18 10.12
CA ALA A 144 2.43 26.60 11.46
C ALA A 144 2.65 25.39 12.38
N ALA A 145 1.76 24.39 12.33
CA ALA A 145 1.87 23.17 13.13
C ALA A 145 3.05 22.28 12.73
N LEU A 146 3.29 22.10 11.42
CA LEU A 146 4.40 21.32 10.88
C LEU A 146 5.76 21.97 11.17
N ASN A 147 5.89 23.28 10.93
CA ASN A 147 7.14 24.01 11.14
C ASN A 147 7.46 24.23 12.62
N GLY A 148 6.43 24.30 13.47
CA GLY A 148 6.61 24.38 14.92
C GLY A 148 7.07 23.07 15.57
N GLY A 149 7.15 21.96 14.82
CA GLY A 149 7.58 20.65 15.32
C GLY A 149 6.56 19.90 16.19
N GLY A 150 5.40 20.50 16.47
CA GLY A 150 4.33 19.90 17.26
C GLY A 150 3.49 18.86 16.49
N LEU A 151 3.62 18.82 15.16
CA LEU A 151 2.91 17.91 14.27
C LEU A 151 3.92 17.23 13.33
N THR A 152 4.02 15.90 13.39
CA THR A 152 4.82 15.15 12.41
C THR A 152 4.11 15.11 11.06
N ARG A 153 4.87 14.92 9.97
CA ARG A 153 4.33 14.70 8.62
C ARG A 153 3.35 13.53 8.58
N ALA A 154 3.71 12.42 9.24
CA ALA A 154 2.85 11.23 9.33
C ALA A 154 1.52 11.56 10.03
N ARG A 155 1.57 12.26 11.16
CA ARG A 155 0.38 12.68 11.88
C ARG A 155 -0.49 13.65 11.08
N ALA A 156 0.10 14.64 10.43
CA ALA A 156 -0.64 15.58 9.59
C ALA A 156 -1.45 14.86 8.50
N SER A 157 -0.86 13.83 7.87
CA SER A 157 -1.48 13.13 6.76
C SER A 157 -2.77 12.43 7.16
N PHE A 158 -2.74 11.63 8.22
CA PHE A 158 -3.94 10.90 8.65
C PHE A 158 -4.96 11.82 9.32
N THR A 159 -4.55 12.90 10.01
CA THR A 159 -5.51 13.83 10.64
C THR A 159 -6.24 14.69 9.60
N ILE A 160 -5.59 15.07 8.49
CA ILE A 160 -6.26 15.71 7.36
C ILE A 160 -7.35 14.79 6.78
N MET A 161 -7.03 13.51 6.57
CA MET A 161 -8.01 12.52 6.09
C MET A 161 -9.15 12.29 7.10
N ALA A 162 -8.82 12.12 8.38
CA ALA A 162 -9.82 11.94 9.44
C ALA A 162 -10.80 13.12 9.51
N GLY A 163 -10.28 14.35 9.39
CA GLY A 163 -11.10 15.56 9.35
C GLY A 163 -11.98 15.64 8.11
N ALA A 164 -11.46 15.27 6.94
CA ALA A 164 -12.23 15.24 5.69
C ALA A 164 -13.43 14.29 5.77
N LEU A 165 -13.25 13.11 6.36
CA LEU A 165 -14.29 12.08 6.48
C LEU A 165 -15.50 12.48 7.33
N ILE A 166 -15.35 13.47 8.21
CA ILE A 166 -16.41 13.92 9.14
C ILE A 166 -16.90 15.35 8.84
N ASN A 167 -16.35 16.01 7.82
CA ASN A 167 -16.74 17.37 7.46
C ASN A 167 -18.11 17.39 6.75
N THR A 168 -19.07 18.10 7.33
CA THR A 168 -20.46 18.16 6.85
C THR A 168 -20.76 19.36 5.94
N SER A 169 -19.78 20.21 5.65
CA SER A 169 -19.93 21.26 4.63
C SER A 169 -20.16 20.65 3.24
N ALA A 170 -20.72 21.42 2.31
CA ALA A 170 -20.96 20.94 0.94
C ALA A 170 -19.67 20.39 0.27
N GLN A 171 -18.55 21.09 0.44
CA GLN A 171 -17.25 20.60 -0.04
C GLN A 171 -16.76 19.39 0.77
N GLY A 172 -16.95 19.40 2.10
CA GLY A 172 -16.57 18.30 2.98
C GLY A 172 -17.22 16.97 2.61
N LEU A 173 -18.49 16.99 2.19
CA LEU A 173 -19.18 15.79 1.71
C LEU A 173 -18.56 15.23 0.43
N LEU A 174 -18.11 16.10 -0.49
CA LEU A 174 -17.38 15.68 -1.70
C LEU A 174 -16.00 15.11 -1.35
N ASP A 175 -15.27 15.78 -0.46
CA ASP A 175 -13.96 15.34 0.01
C ASP A 175 -14.07 13.96 0.70
N ALA A 176 -15.09 13.75 1.55
CA ALA A 176 -15.37 12.47 2.19
C ALA A 176 -15.70 11.37 1.17
N GLN A 177 -16.51 11.68 0.16
CA GLN A 177 -16.84 10.70 -0.89
C GLN A 177 -15.61 10.35 -1.75
N LEU A 178 -14.78 11.34 -2.09
CA LEU A 178 -13.51 11.12 -2.76
C LEU A 178 -12.62 10.16 -1.97
N VAL A 179 -12.44 10.41 -0.66
CA VAL A 179 -11.64 9.52 0.21
C VAL A 179 -12.20 8.10 0.17
N ARG A 180 -13.51 7.91 0.38
CA ARG A 180 -14.14 6.58 0.34
C ARG A 180 -13.90 5.88 -1.00
N ASN A 181 -14.06 6.58 -2.11
CA ASN A 181 -13.81 6.04 -3.44
C ASN A 181 -12.35 5.61 -3.61
N ARG A 182 -11.40 6.46 -3.19
CA ARG A 182 -9.95 6.13 -3.25
C ARG A 182 -9.60 4.92 -2.41
N ILE A 183 -10.15 4.80 -1.21
CA ILE A 183 -9.91 3.64 -0.34
C ILE A 183 -10.53 2.37 -0.92
N ALA A 184 -11.72 2.46 -1.52
CA ALA A 184 -12.35 1.32 -2.19
C ALA A 184 -11.49 0.81 -3.37
N VAL A 185 -11.02 1.72 -4.24
CA VAL A 185 -10.13 1.38 -5.36
C VAL A 185 -8.78 0.84 -4.86
N ALA A 186 -8.20 1.44 -3.81
CA ALA A 186 -6.94 0.98 -3.22
C ALA A 186 -7.05 -0.44 -2.67
N ARG A 187 -8.13 -0.75 -1.94
CA ARG A 187 -8.43 -2.10 -1.45
C ARG A 187 -8.60 -3.10 -2.59
N ALA A 188 -9.37 -2.74 -3.61
CA ALA A 188 -9.58 -3.57 -4.78
C ALA A 188 -8.26 -3.86 -5.51
N PHE A 189 -7.39 -2.86 -5.69
CA PHE A 189 -6.07 -3.03 -6.28
C PHE A 189 -5.20 -3.99 -5.47
N THR A 190 -5.04 -3.79 -4.16
CA THR A 190 -4.21 -4.68 -3.34
C THR A 190 -4.76 -6.10 -3.29
N SER A 191 -6.10 -6.25 -3.31
CA SER A 191 -6.74 -7.56 -3.38
C SER A 191 -6.56 -8.27 -4.73
N ALA A 192 -6.36 -7.51 -5.80
CA ALA A 192 -6.13 -8.05 -7.15
C ALA A 192 -4.67 -8.51 -7.39
N LEU A 193 -3.75 -8.22 -6.46
CA LEU A 193 -2.39 -8.77 -6.47
C LEU A 193 -2.40 -10.20 -5.91
N ASP A 194 -3.10 -11.11 -6.59
CA ASP A 194 -3.40 -12.46 -6.10
C ASP A 194 -2.36 -13.52 -6.49
N THR A 195 -1.46 -13.19 -7.42
CA THR A 195 -0.30 -14.02 -7.75
C THR A 195 1.00 -13.49 -7.15
N GLN A 196 1.96 -14.39 -6.93
CA GLN A 196 3.31 -14.03 -6.47
C GLN A 196 4.03 -13.08 -7.46
N ALA A 197 3.74 -13.21 -8.76
CA ALA A 197 4.34 -12.38 -9.80
C ALA A 197 3.84 -10.94 -9.70
N GLU A 198 2.53 -10.73 -9.52
CA GLU A 198 1.94 -9.41 -9.37
C GLU A 198 2.36 -8.74 -8.07
N ALA A 199 2.32 -9.47 -6.96
CA ALA A 199 2.81 -9.00 -5.68
C ALA A 199 4.29 -8.59 -5.75
N GLY A 200 5.12 -9.39 -6.45
CA GLY A 200 6.53 -9.07 -6.68
C GLY A 200 6.77 -7.89 -7.62
N ALA A 201 5.88 -7.67 -8.59
CA ALA A 201 5.97 -6.56 -9.54
C ALA A 201 5.61 -5.21 -8.90
N TYR A 202 4.81 -5.20 -7.84
CA TYR A 202 4.52 -3.98 -7.08
C TYR A 202 5.63 -3.66 -6.06
N SER A 203 6.81 -3.32 -6.56
CA SER A 203 7.99 -3.04 -5.74
C SER A 203 8.78 -1.82 -6.23
N GLY A 204 9.24 -0.99 -5.28
CA GLY A 204 10.08 0.19 -5.54
C GLY A 204 9.32 1.43 -6.02
N ASP A 205 10.05 2.54 -6.13
CA ASP A 205 9.48 3.87 -6.34
C ASP A 205 8.70 4.02 -7.65
N ALA A 206 9.15 3.37 -8.73
CA ALA A 206 8.48 3.42 -10.02
C ALA A 206 7.11 2.73 -10.00
N ALA A 207 7.03 1.55 -9.36
CA ALA A 207 5.78 0.83 -9.18
C ALA A 207 4.83 1.59 -8.25
N ALA A 208 5.37 2.13 -7.15
CA ALA A 208 4.64 3.04 -6.24
C ALA A 208 4.06 4.26 -6.96
N ALA A 209 4.82 4.87 -7.87
CA ALA A 209 4.36 6.01 -8.68
C ALA A 209 3.25 5.63 -9.66
N ALA A 210 3.30 4.45 -10.29
CA ALA A 210 2.24 3.98 -11.18
C ALA A 210 0.90 3.82 -10.44
N VAL A 211 0.93 3.19 -9.24
CA VAL A 211 -0.28 3.01 -8.41
C VAL A 211 -0.79 4.35 -7.86
N ARG A 212 0.10 5.29 -7.52
CA ARG A 212 -0.29 6.67 -7.18
C ARG A 212 -1.00 7.36 -8.35
N GLY A 213 -0.50 7.19 -9.57
CA GLY A 213 -1.12 7.70 -10.80
C GLY A 213 -2.53 7.15 -11.01
N MET A 214 -2.73 5.85 -10.78
CA MET A 214 -4.05 5.22 -10.84
C MET A 214 -5.03 5.88 -9.84
N LEU A 215 -4.63 6.05 -8.57
CA LEU A 215 -5.50 6.66 -7.54
C LEU A 215 -5.72 8.16 -7.73
N ALA A 216 -4.79 8.86 -8.38
CA ALA A 216 -4.93 10.28 -8.71
C ALA A 216 -6.14 10.53 -9.64
N GLY A 217 -6.48 9.56 -10.50
CA GLY A 217 -7.66 9.62 -11.37
C GLY A 217 -9.01 9.40 -10.67
N VAL A 218 -9.03 9.05 -9.39
CA VAL A 218 -10.26 8.85 -8.62
C VAL A 218 -10.83 10.20 -8.17
N THR A 219 -12.14 10.38 -8.36
CA THR A 219 -12.90 11.57 -7.97
C THR A 219 -14.06 11.22 -7.03
N ALA A 220 -14.73 12.23 -6.46
CA ALA A 220 -15.96 12.03 -5.68
C ALA A 220 -17.12 11.44 -6.52
N ALA A 221 -17.09 11.62 -7.85
CA ALA A 221 -18.10 11.10 -8.77
C ALA A 221 -17.77 9.72 -9.36
N SER A 222 -16.57 9.19 -9.09
CA SER A 222 -16.15 7.86 -9.54
C SER A 222 -17.04 6.77 -8.93
N ASP A 223 -17.35 5.72 -9.71
CA ASP A 223 -17.85 4.44 -9.20
C ASP A 223 -16.67 3.49 -9.00
N PRO A 224 -16.28 3.15 -7.75
CA PRO A 224 -15.15 2.26 -7.50
C PRO A 224 -15.30 0.87 -8.13
N ASN A 225 -16.54 0.37 -8.32
CA ASN A 225 -16.76 -0.95 -8.91
C ASN A 225 -16.40 -0.98 -10.42
N ALA A 226 -16.38 0.17 -11.07
CA ALA A 226 -15.99 0.30 -12.47
C ALA A 226 -14.46 0.36 -12.69
N TYR A 227 -13.65 0.35 -11.63
CA TYR A 227 -12.19 0.48 -11.74
C TYR A 227 -11.47 -0.82 -12.11
N GLY A 228 -12.14 -1.96 -12.19
CA GLY A 228 -11.54 -3.26 -12.54
C GLY A 228 -10.59 -3.18 -13.75
N PRO A 229 -11.02 -2.69 -14.92
CA PRO A 229 -10.14 -2.58 -16.09
C PRO A 229 -8.93 -1.66 -15.90
N ILE A 230 -9.05 -0.61 -15.06
CA ILE A 230 -7.93 0.31 -14.76
C ILE A 230 -6.94 -0.37 -13.82
N ILE A 231 -7.44 -1.14 -12.85
CA ILE A 231 -6.63 -1.95 -11.94
C ILE A 231 -5.85 -3.00 -12.75
N ASP A 232 -6.53 -3.77 -13.60
CA ASP A 232 -5.92 -4.80 -14.45
C ASP A 232 -4.84 -4.21 -15.37
N ALA A 233 -5.12 -3.05 -15.98
CA ALA A 233 -4.15 -2.34 -16.81
C ALA A 233 -2.93 -1.87 -16.00
N THR A 234 -3.15 -1.40 -14.77
CA THR A 234 -2.07 -0.97 -13.87
C THR A 234 -1.21 -2.17 -13.48
N ILE A 235 -1.81 -3.31 -13.11
CA ILE A 235 -1.09 -4.55 -12.78
C ILE A 235 -0.29 -5.05 -14.00
N ALA A 236 -0.89 -5.05 -15.20
CA ALA A 236 -0.19 -5.40 -16.43
C ALA A 236 1.01 -4.49 -16.70
N GLN A 237 0.88 -3.18 -16.44
CA GLN A 237 1.99 -2.23 -16.53
C GLN A 237 3.10 -2.55 -15.52
N LEU A 238 2.75 -2.90 -14.28
CA LEU A 238 3.72 -3.29 -13.26
C LEU A 238 4.49 -4.55 -13.66
N LEU A 239 3.77 -5.58 -14.14
CA LEU A 239 4.38 -6.83 -14.61
C LEU A 239 5.34 -6.57 -15.77
N ALA A 240 4.94 -5.76 -16.75
CA ALA A 240 5.79 -5.39 -17.88
C ALA A 240 7.05 -4.62 -17.44
N ALA A 241 6.91 -3.69 -16.50
CA ALA A 241 8.03 -2.92 -15.96
C ALA A 241 8.97 -3.75 -15.06
N ALA A 242 8.47 -4.84 -14.47
CA ALA A 242 9.27 -5.75 -13.65
C ALA A 242 10.20 -6.65 -14.49
N VAL A 243 9.95 -6.81 -15.79
CA VAL A 243 10.84 -7.55 -16.69
C VAL A 243 12.17 -6.80 -16.84
N PRO A 244 13.33 -7.42 -16.53
CA PRO A 244 14.61 -6.76 -16.66
C PRO A 244 14.88 -6.28 -18.08
N SER A 245 15.47 -5.09 -18.21
CA SER A 245 15.81 -4.53 -19.53
C SER A 245 16.88 -5.36 -20.24
N PHE A 246 16.87 -5.34 -21.58
CA PHE A 246 17.94 -5.94 -22.37
C PHE A 246 19.32 -5.36 -22.01
N ASP A 247 19.40 -4.08 -21.68
CA ASP A 247 20.66 -3.44 -21.29
C ASP A 247 21.23 -4.02 -19.99
N THR A 248 20.36 -4.34 -19.02
CA THR A 248 20.75 -5.05 -17.79
C THR A 248 21.31 -6.43 -18.12
N VAL A 249 20.63 -7.19 -18.99
CA VAL A 249 21.11 -8.51 -19.42
C VAL A 249 22.41 -8.40 -20.20
N ARG A 250 22.54 -7.44 -21.11
CA ARG A 250 23.77 -7.17 -21.86
C ARG A 250 24.94 -6.90 -20.93
N GLY A 251 24.73 -6.12 -19.86
CA GLY A 251 25.75 -5.90 -18.83
C GLY A 251 26.22 -7.19 -18.14
N ILE A 252 25.30 -8.09 -17.81
CA ILE A 252 25.63 -9.41 -17.24
C ILE A 252 26.40 -10.26 -18.26
N VAL A 253 25.94 -10.32 -19.50
CA VAL A 253 26.63 -11.07 -20.58
C VAL A 253 28.03 -10.51 -20.81
N GLN A 254 28.19 -9.19 -20.81
CA GLN A 254 29.48 -8.53 -20.90
C GLN A 254 30.42 -8.92 -19.77
N ALA A 255 29.92 -8.90 -18.53
CA ALA A 255 30.73 -9.22 -17.36
C ALA A 255 31.04 -10.72 -17.20
N ARG A 256 30.14 -11.61 -17.64
CA ARG A 256 30.20 -13.04 -17.29
C ARG A 256 30.46 -13.98 -18.46
N CYS A 257 30.24 -13.55 -19.70
CA CYS A 257 30.26 -14.44 -20.87
C CYS A 257 31.28 -14.05 -21.93
N LEU A 258 31.54 -12.74 -22.12
CA LEU A 258 32.33 -12.26 -23.26
C LEU A 258 33.79 -12.70 -23.27
N ALA A 259 34.39 -13.00 -22.12
CA ALA A 259 35.76 -13.51 -22.05
C ALA A 259 35.96 -14.77 -22.92
N CYS A 260 34.93 -15.60 -23.06
CA CYS A 260 34.96 -16.83 -23.85
C CYS A 260 34.09 -16.77 -25.11
N HIS A 261 33.05 -15.93 -25.15
CA HIS A 261 32.05 -15.91 -26.22
C HIS A 261 32.16 -14.71 -27.18
N ALA A 262 33.34 -14.09 -27.26
CA ALA A 262 33.64 -13.01 -28.21
C ALA A 262 34.46 -13.49 -29.42
N GLY A 263 34.23 -12.88 -30.59
CA GLY A 263 35.03 -13.13 -31.78
C GLY A 263 34.94 -14.55 -32.36
N ALA A 264 35.66 -14.80 -33.47
CA ALA A 264 35.57 -16.08 -34.20
C ALA A 264 36.02 -17.32 -33.41
N GLY A 265 36.71 -17.14 -32.27
CA GLY A 265 37.14 -18.22 -31.38
C GLY A 265 36.09 -18.70 -30.38
N ALA A 266 34.86 -18.16 -30.42
CA ALA A 266 33.82 -18.52 -29.47
C ALA A 266 33.43 -20.02 -29.56
N PRO A 267 33.35 -20.75 -28.43
CA PRO A 267 33.01 -22.17 -28.41
C PRO A 267 31.70 -22.48 -29.14
N ASN A 268 31.71 -23.51 -29.98
CA ASN A 268 30.57 -23.96 -30.79
C ASN A 268 29.93 -22.86 -31.66
N GLY A 269 30.69 -21.79 -31.97
CA GLY A 269 30.18 -20.64 -32.72
C GLY A 269 29.16 -19.78 -31.95
N VAL A 270 29.03 -19.96 -30.63
CA VAL A 270 28.12 -19.19 -29.78
C VAL A 270 28.73 -17.82 -29.50
N ARG A 271 28.38 -16.86 -30.37
CA ARG A 271 28.81 -15.45 -30.31
C ARG A 271 27.84 -14.60 -29.50
N LEU A 272 28.33 -13.98 -28.44
CA LEU A 272 27.54 -13.12 -27.55
C LEU A 272 28.02 -11.66 -27.54
N ASP A 273 28.95 -11.31 -28.42
CA ASP A 273 29.57 -9.98 -28.58
C ASP A 273 28.76 -9.01 -29.44
N SER A 274 27.49 -9.31 -29.70
CA SER A 274 26.55 -8.39 -30.34
C SER A 274 25.16 -8.51 -29.75
N ASP A 275 24.42 -7.41 -29.76
CA ASP A 275 23.05 -7.34 -29.28
C ASP A 275 22.12 -8.34 -29.96
N ALA A 276 22.27 -8.53 -31.27
CA ALA A 276 21.53 -9.52 -32.04
C ALA A 276 21.95 -10.95 -31.68
N GLY A 277 23.24 -11.19 -31.45
CA GLY A 277 23.76 -12.48 -31.01
C GLY A 277 23.18 -12.91 -29.66
N ILE A 278 23.12 -11.99 -28.68
CA ILE A 278 22.53 -12.25 -27.37
C ILE A 278 21.04 -12.60 -27.49
N ARG A 279 20.27 -11.80 -28.23
CA ARG A 279 18.82 -12.06 -28.42
C ARG A 279 18.55 -13.38 -29.14
N ASN A 280 19.25 -13.65 -30.24
CA ASN A 280 19.10 -14.89 -30.99
C ASN A 280 19.50 -16.14 -30.20
N ARG A 281 20.34 -15.98 -29.17
CA ARG A 281 20.79 -17.04 -28.28
C ARG A 281 20.07 -17.05 -26.94
N ALA A 282 19.02 -16.25 -26.75
CA ALA A 282 18.32 -16.17 -25.48
C ALA A 282 17.84 -17.54 -24.94
N PRO A 283 17.30 -18.48 -25.76
CA PRO A 283 16.96 -19.82 -25.29
C PRO A 283 18.18 -20.62 -24.81
N ASP A 284 19.30 -20.53 -25.53
CA ASP A 284 20.55 -21.21 -25.19
C ASP A 284 21.14 -20.63 -23.89
N ILE A 285 21.16 -19.29 -23.77
CA ILE A 285 21.62 -18.59 -22.57
C ILE A 285 20.78 -19.00 -21.37
N TYR A 286 19.45 -18.96 -21.49
CA TYR A 286 18.54 -19.40 -20.43
C TYR A 286 18.80 -20.84 -20.01
N LEU A 287 18.89 -21.76 -20.97
CA LEU A 287 19.14 -23.17 -20.69
C LEU A 287 20.48 -23.37 -19.96
N GLN A 288 21.57 -22.76 -20.44
CA GLN A 288 22.91 -22.99 -19.89
C GLN A 288 23.13 -22.27 -18.56
N VAL A 289 22.57 -21.06 -18.40
CA VAL A 289 22.83 -20.19 -17.25
C VAL A 289 21.78 -20.39 -16.15
N VAL A 290 20.51 -20.54 -16.49
CA VAL A 290 19.43 -20.62 -15.49
C VAL A 290 19.12 -22.05 -15.14
N VAL A 291 18.85 -22.87 -16.16
CA VAL A 291 18.35 -24.25 -15.96
C VAL A 291 19.47 -25.20 -15.57
N LEU A 292 20.54 -25.28 -16.38
CA LEU A 292 21.64 -26.21 -16.17
C LEU A 292 22.71 -25.65 -15.22
N GLN A 293 22.80 -24.32 -15.10
CA GLN A 293 23.86 -23.60 -14.40
C GLN A 293 25.28 -24.04 -14.81
N ALA A 294 25.42 -24.60 -16.01
CA ALA A 294 26.69 -25.11 -16.56
C ALA A 294 27.61 -23.96 -17.00
N MET A 295 27.03 -22.81 -17.32
CA MET A 295 27.76 -21.60 -17.71
C MET A 295 27.58 -20.50 -16.66
N PRO A 296 28.63 -19.71 -16.37
CA PRO A 296 30.02 -19.88 -16.80
C PRO A 296 30.63 -21.20 -16.26
N LEU A 297 31.51 -21.86 -17.03
CA LEU A 297 32.11 -23.14 -16.62
C LEU A 297 32.75 -23.03 -15.23
N GLY A 298 32.34 -23.91 -14.31
CA GLY A 298 32.81 -23.90 -12.92
C GLY A 298 32.55 -22.57 -12.19
N ASN A 299 31.61 -21.75 -12.67
CA ASN A 299 31.36 -20.38 -12.24
C ASN A 299 32.61 -19.47 -12.20
N GLN A 300 33.55 -19.66 -13.13
CA GLN A 300 34.85 -18.96 -13.14
C GLN A 300 34.75 -17.43 -13.13
N THR A 301 33.67 -16.84 -13.68
CA THR A 301 33.48 -15.39 -13.69
C THR A 301 32.66 -14.88 -12.50
N GLY A 302 32.37 -15.73 -11.51
CA GLY A 302 31.64 -15.36 -10.29
C GLY A 302 30.20 -14.89 -10.53
N MET A 303 29.47 -15.51 -11.47
CA MET A 303 28.07 -15.18 -11.68
C MET A 303 27.24 -15.57 -10.45
N THR A 304 26.41 -14.64 -9.99
CA THR A 304 25.56 -14.77 -8.80
C THR A 304 24.18 -15.32 -9.14
N ASN A 305 23.46 -15.84 -8.14
CA ASN A 305 22.07 -16.27 -8.31
C ASN A 305 21.13 -15.10 -8.68
N ALA A 306 21.41 -13.89 -8.19
CA ALA A 306 20.65 -12.70 -8.54
C ALA A 306 20.79 -12.35 -10.03
N GLU A 307 21.99 -12.47 -10.60
CA GLU A 307 22.21 -12.27 -12.05
C GLU A 307 21.52 -13.35 -12.89
N ARG A 308 21.54 -14.62 -12.42
CA ARG A 308 20.79 -15.71 -13.08
C ARG A 308 19.29 -15.44 -13.06
N ASP A 309 18.76 -14.95 -11.95
CA ASP A 309 17.34 -14.56 -11.86
C ASP A 309 16.97 -13.42 -12.80
N ILE A 310 17.86 -12.43 -12.99
CA ILE A 310 17.67 -11.38 -14.00
C ILE A 310 17.54 -11.98 -15.41
N ILE A 311 18.44 -12.90 -15.79
CA ILE A 311 18.39 -13.57 -17.09
C ILE A 311 17.11 -14.41 -17.21
N LYS A 312 16.71 -15.11 -16.15
CA LYS A 312 15.48 -15.90 -16.08
C LYS A 312 14.26 -15.02 -16.37
N ARG A 313 14.08 -13.93 -15.62
CA ARG A 313 12.93 -13.03 -15.76
C ARG A 313 12.91 -12.31 -17.10
N TRP A 314 14.07 -11.97 -17.65
CA TRP A 314 14.16 -11.39 -19.00
C TRP A 314 13.71 -12.37 -20.09
N PHE A 315 14.12 -13.64 -20.00
CA PHE A 315 13.73 -14.66 -20.97
C PHE A 315 12.24 -15.02 -20.86
N GLU A 316 11.76 -15.26 -19.64
CA GLU A 316 10.37 -15.65 -19.36
C GLU A 316 9.37 -14.50 -19.59
N GLY A 317 9.81 -13.25 -19.44
CA GLY A 317 9.00 -12.04 -19.65
C GLY A 317 8.67 -11.71 -21.11
N GLY A 318 9.04 -12.57 -22.05
CA GLY A 318 8.92 -12.31 -23.49
C GLY A 318 10.14 -11.52 -23.97
N THR A 319 11.05 -12.22 -24.65
CA THR A 319 12.23 -11.61 -25.27
C THR A 319 11.77 -10.67 -26.41
N PRO A 320 12.10 -9.36 -26.39
CA PRO A 320 11.87 -8.48 -27.54
C PRO A 320 12.81 -8.81 -28.70
#